data_AF-A0AAW6YJS4-F1
#
_entry.id   AF-A0AAW6YJS4-F1
#
_cell.length_a   1.000
_cell.length_b   1.000
_cell.length_c   1.000
_cell.angle_alpha   90.00
_cell.angle_beta   90.00
_cell.angle_gamma   90.00
#
_symmetry.space_group_name_H-M   'P 1'
#
loop_
_entity.id
_entity.type
_entity.pdbx_description
1 polymer ?
#
loop_
_entity_poly.entity_id
_entity_poly.type
_entity_poly.pdbx_seq_one_letter_code
_entity_poly.pdbx_strand_id
1 'polypeptide(L)'
;HRVAVLGGAGSSYYQAAKVAGADVFITADADYHTAHDISESGLSLIDPGHHMEAICIPYVLDELTQWSQTNHLGLAVFPSMVNT
;
A
#
# COMPACT_ATOMS: atom_id res chain seq x y z
N HIS A 1 -3.85 13.36 15.69
CA HIS A 1 -3.97 13.22 14.23
C HIS A 1 -4.02 11.74 13.84
N ARG A 2 -4.76 11.37 12.79
CA ARG A 2 -4.96 9.99 12.31
C ARG A 2 -4.62 9.87 10.82
N VAL A 3 -3.94 8.78 10.48
CA VAL A 3 -3.48 8.47 9.12
C VAL A 3 -4.14 7.18 8.65
N ALA A 4 -4.76 7.21 7.47
CA ALA A 4 -5.19 6.02 6.75
C ALA A 4 -4.17 5.69 5.66
N VAL A 5 -3.86 4.40 5.47
CA VAL A 5 -2.93 3.94 4.43
C VAL A 5 -3.55 2.78 3.67
N LEU A 6 -3.53 2.86 2.34
CA LEU A 6 -3.89 1.76 1.46
C LEU A 6 -2.90 1.72 0.28
N GLY A 7 -2.15 0.63 0.20
CA GLY A 7 -1.20 0.35 -0.89
C GLY A 7 -1.87 0.41 -2.27
N GLY A 8 -1.07 0.72 -3.29
CA GLY A 8 -1.50 0.73 -4.69
C GLY A 8 -2.64 1.69 -5.00
N ALA A 9 -3.47 1.33 -5.98
CA ALA A 9 -4.57 2.13 -6.53
C ALA A 9 -5.81 2.17 -5.59
N GLY A 10 -5.62 2.68 -4.38
CA GLY A 10 -6.62 2.68 -3.30
C GLY A 10 -7.47 3.96 -3.20
N SER A 11 -7.31 4.92 -4.10
CA SER A 11 -7.95 6.24 -4.07
C SER A 11 -9.48 6.18 -3.94
N SER A 12 -10.15 5.20 -4.54
CA SER A 12 -11.60 4.98 -4.44
C SER A 12 -12.11 4.68 -3.02
N TYR A 13 -11.23 4.29 -2.09
CA TYR A 13 -11.58 3.97 -0.69
C TYR A 13 -11.50 5.18 0.25
N TYR A 14 -11.28 6.39 -0.25
CA TYR A 14 -11.12 7.59 0.58
C TYR A 14 -12.31 7.87 1.51
N GLN A 15 -13.53 7.48 1.11
CA GLN A 15 -14.72 7.62 1.96
C GLN A 15 -14.62 6.74 3.21
N ALA A 16 -14.07 5.53 3.11
CA ALA A 16 -13.83 4.67 4.25
C ALA A 16 -12.76 5.27 5.18
N ALA A 17 -11.69 5.85 4.62
CA ALA A 17 -10.68 6.58 5.39
C ALA A 17 -11.28 7.77 6.15
N LYS A 18 -12.15 8.54 5.48
CA LYS A 18 -12.86 9.67 6.08
C LYS A 18 -13.80 9.23 7.20
N VAL A 19 -14.60 8.17 7.00
CA VAL A 19 -15.50 7.63 8.04
C VAL A 19 -14.72 7.10 9.25
N ALA A 20 -13.52 6.54 9.03
CA ALA A 20 -12.62 6.14 10.12
C ALA A 20 -12.00 7.34 10.89
N GLY A 21 -12.25 8.57 10.43
CA GLY A 21 -11.77 9.81 11.03
C GLY A 21 -10.31 10.10 10.70
N ALA A 22 -9.82 9.70 9.52
CA ALA A 22 -8.48 10.07 9.07
C ALA A 22 -8.39 11.57 8.76
N ASP A 23 -7.25 12.18 9.14
CA ASP A 23 -6.90 13.54 8.73
C ASP A 23 -6.17 13.54 7.38
N VAL A 24 -5.49 12.42 7.08
CA VAL A 24 -4.73 12.20 5.84
C VAL A 24 -4.90 10.75 5.36
N PHE A 25 -5.00 10.59 4.05
CA PHE A 25 -5.05 9.31 3.37
C PHE A 25 -3.84 9.16 2.44
N ILE A 26 -3.07 8.10 2.64
CA ILE A 26 -1.89 7.76 1.85
C ILE A 26 -2.24 6.58 0.97
N THR A 27 -2.21 6.79 -0.33
CA THR A 27 -2.50 5.78 -1.36
C THR A 27 -1.85 6.20 -2.66
N ALA A 28 -1.96 5.43 -3.73
CA ALA A 28 -1.43 5.79 -5.04
C ALA A 28 -2.52 5.80 -6.12
N ASP A 29 -2.12 6.27 -7.30
CA ASP A 29 -2.92 6.28 -8.54
C ASP A 29 -4.28 6.98 -8.36
N ALA A 30 -4.28 8.13 -7.67
CA ALA A 30 -5.46 8.98 -7.66
C ALA A 30 -5.58 9.73 -9.00
N ASP A 31 -6.65 9.47 -9.74
CA ASP A 31 -6.97 10.30 -10.90
C ASP A 31 -7.36 11.73 -10.47
N TYR A 32 -7.33 12.65 -11.43
CA TYR A 32 -7.58 14.07 -11.17
C TYR A 32 -8.93 14.32 -10.48
N HIS A 33 -9.99 13.63 -10.90
CA HIS A 33 -11.33 13.83 -10.34
C HIS A 33 -11.43 13.25 -8.94
N THR A 34 -10.91 12.04 -8.73
CA THR A 34 -10.86 11.42 -7.40
C THR A 34 -10.04 12.27 -6.42
N ALA A 35 -8.89 12.82 -6.85
CA ALA A 35 -8.09 13.71 -6.03
C ALA A 35 -8.85 15.00 -5.65
N HIS A 36 -9.64 15.54 -6.59
CA HIS A 36 -10.49 16.71 -6.32
C HIS A 36 -11.57 16.40 -5.28
N ASP A 37 -12.28 15.27 -5.44
CA ASP A 37 -13.29 14.82 -4.48
C ASP A 37 -12.70 14.61 -3.09
N ILE A 38 -11.48 14.04 -3.00
CA ILE A 38 -10.75 13.86 -1.74
C ILE A 38 -10.48 15.21 -1.08
N SER A 39 -9.98 16.19 -1.86
CA SER A 39 -9.72 17.54 -1.38
C SER A 39 -10.99 18.24 -0.87
N GLU A 40 -12.10 18.14 -1.61
CA GLU A 40 -13.39 18.71 -1.20
C GLU A 40 -13.97 18.01 0.05
N SER A 41 -13.61 16.75 0.27
CA SER A 41 -14.02 16.01 1.45
C SER A 41 -13.37 16.50 2.75
N GLY A 42 -12.36 17.36 2.67
CA GLY A 42 -11.57 17.84 3.82
C GLY A 42 -10.46 16.87 4.25
N LEU A 43 -10.21 15.82 3.46
CA LEU A 43 -9.16 14.84 3.69
C LEU A 43 -7.90 15.24 2.91
N SER A 44 -6.73 15.21 3.55
CA SER A 44 -5.47 15.40 2.83
C SER A 44 -5.09 14.12 2.10
N LEU A 45 -4.61 14.22 0.85
CA LEU A 45 -4.10 13.11 0.07
C LEU A 45 -2.57 13.17 -0.02
N ILE A 46 -1.89 12.04 0.17
CA ILE A 46 -0.48 11.86 -0.17
C ILE A 46 -0.38 10.70 -1.16
N ASP A 47 0.13 10.99 -2.36
CA ASP A 47 0.42 10.00 -3.40
C ASP A 47 1.94 9.85 -3.58
N PRO A 48 2.56 8.78 -3.02
CA PRO A 48 3.98 8.49 -3.21
C PRO A 48 4.26 7.66 -4.48
N GLY A 49 3.24 7.38 -5.29
CA GLY A 49 3.29 6.44 -6.41
C GLY A 49 3.11 4.98 -5.98
N HIS A 50 2.56 4.17 -6.89
CA HIS A 50 2.20 2.76 -6.64
C HIS A 50 3.41 1.91 -6.22
N HIS A 51 4.59 2.23 -6.73
CA HIS A 51 5.85 1.53 -6.43
C HIS A 51 6.18 1.50 -4.92
N MET A 52 5.50 2.30 -4.06
CA MET A 52 5.61 2.17 -2.61
C MET A 52 5.39 0.74 -2.10
N GLU A 53 4.58 -0.06 -2.80
CA GLU A 53 4.31 -1.46 -2.42
C GLU A 53 5.53 -2.37 -2.54
N ALA A 54 6.58 -1.97 -3.27
CA ALA A 54 7.83 -2.72 -3.34
C ALA A 54 8.47 -2.93 -1.95
N ILE A 55 8.08 -2.13 -0.95
CA ILE A 55 8.43 -2.35 0.45
C ILE A 55 8.04 -3.74 0.97
N CYS A 56 7.05 -4.41 0.38
CA CYS A 56 6.60 -5.75 0.81
C CYS A 56 7.59 -6.87 0.45
N ILE A 57 8.44 -6.68 -0.57
CA ILE A 57 9.34 -7.71 -1.10
C ILE A 57 10.18 -8.39 -0.01
N PRO A 58 10.93 -7.67 0.85
CA PRO A 58 11.72 -8.30 1.90
C PRO A 58 10.87 -9.08 2.91
N TYR A 59 9.68 -8.57 3.28
CA TYR A 59 8.81 -9.24 4.25
C TYR A 59 8.19 -10.52 3.69
N VAL A 60 7.75 -10.49 2.42
CA VAL A 60 7.21 -11.68 1.75
C VAL A 60 8.31 -12.72 1.53
N LEU A 61 9.53 -12.29 1.19
CA LEU A 61 10.69 -13.19 1.11
C LEU A 61 10.93 -13.92 2.44
N ASP A 62 10.93 -13.18 3.55
CA ASP A 62 11.14 -13.75 4.88
C ASP A 62 10.02 -14.75 5.24
N GLU A 63 8.75 -14.37 5.05
CA GLU A 63 7.58 -15.23 5.30
C GLU A 63 7.62 -16.53 4.48
N LEU A 64 7.90 -16.43 3.17
CA LEU A 64 7.99 -17.61 2.30
C LEU A 64 9.20 -18.49 2.63
N THR A 65 10.31 -17.88 3.02
CA THR A 65 11.51 -18.61 3.46
C THR A 65 11.22 -19.39 4.74
N GLN A 66 10.60 -18.75 5.72
CA GLN A 66 10.19 -19.39 6.98
C GLN A 66 9.17 -20.50 6.73
N TRP A 67 8.22 -20.28 5.82
CA TRP A 67 7.24 -21.29 5.44
C TRP A 67 7.90 -22.52 4.80
N SER A 68 8.86 -22.33 3.88
CA SER A 68 9.64 -23.42 3.28
C SER A 68 10.41 -24.25 4.32
N GLN A 69 11.05 -23.57 5.28
CA GLN A 69 11.80 -24.22 6.37
C GLN A 69 10.86 -25.01 7.30
N THR A 70 9.75 -24.40 7.71
CA THR A 70 8.78 -25.00 8.65
C THR A 70 8.10 -26.23 8.07
N ASN A 71 7.86 -26.23 6.75
CA ASN A 71 7.19 -27.33 6.06
C ASN A 71 8.19 -28.30 5.40
N HIS A 72 9.49 -28.16 5.66
CA HIS A 72 10.56 -28.99 5.11
C HIS A 72 10.50 -29.14 3.57
N LEU A 73 10.13 -28.06 2.87
CA LEU A 73 9.89 -28.11 1.42
C LEU A 73 11.18 -28.10 0.60
N GLY A 74 12.29 -27.68 1.20
CA GLY A 74 13.59 -27.58 0.50
C GLY A 74 13.60 -26.54 -0.63
N LEU A 75 12.63 -25.62 -0.65
CA LEU A 75 12.53 -24.56 -1.65
C LEU A 75 13.43 -23.39 -1.27
N ALA A 76 14.22 -22.92 -2.23
CA ALA A 76 14.94 -21.66 -2.13
C ALA A 76 14.05 -20.51 -2.65
N VAL A 77 14.00 -19.42 -1.89
CA VAL A 77 13.19 -18.23 -2.21
C VAL A 77 14.15 -17.07 -2.46
N PHE A 78 13.87 -16.27 -3.48
CA PHE A 78 14.73 -15.16 -3.89
C PHE A 78 13.88 -13.91 -4.17
N PRO A 79 14.34 -12.71 -3.80
CA PRO A 79 13.65 -11.48 -4.14
C PRO A 79 13.88 -11.11 -5.61
N SER A 80 12.95 -10.33 -6.18
CA SER A 80 13.24 -9.60 -7.42
C SER A 80 14.21 -8.46 -7.13
N MET A 81 15.20 -8.27 -8.00
CA MET A 81 16.16 -7.16 -7.95
C MET A 81 15.87 -6.07 -8.98
N VAL A 82 14.83 -6.25 -9.80
CA VAL A 82 14.46 -5.29 -10.84
C VAL A 82 13.54 -4.24 -10.24
N ASN A 83 13.91 -2.97 -10.41
CA ASN A 83 13.02 -1.84 -10.10
C ASN A 83 12.19 -1.52 -11.35
N THR A 84 10.87 -1.63 -11.21
CA THR A 84 9.87 -1.38 -12.26
C THR A 84 8.89 -0.32 -11.84
#